data_AF-A0A1C6JFS6-F1
#
_entry.id   AF-A0A1C6JFS6-F1
#
_cell.length_a   1.000
_cell.length_b   1.000
_cell.length_c   1.000
_cell.angle_alpha   90.00
_cell.angle_beta   90.00
_cell.angle_gamma   90.00
#
_symmetry.space_group_name_H-M   'P 1'
#
loop_
_entity.id
_entity.type
_entity.pdbx_description
1 polymer ?
#
loop_
_entity_poly.entity_id
_entity_poly.type
_entity_poly.pdbx_seq_one_letter_code
_entity_poly.pdbx_strand_id
1 'polypeptide(L)'
;MKIYHKKNFSEDILLTGLGLLLLVTMLLRQCFRPKSVLICTAALLLGLGLLFRSLSRQCARADRLEELDERNLLIQLRSKGLAFSIVQNALLVLCLLSAAGGVLRSSDREAQLVFGGMLVLSGLLWFLSFLVELLCGIYYERRL
;
A
#
# COMPACT_ATOMS: atom_id res chain seq x y z
N MET A 1 18.34 22.98 8.64
CA MET A 1 17.78 22.78 7.27
C MET A 1 16.27 23.06 7.31
N LYS A 2 15.73 23.81 6.35
CA LYS A 2 14.27 24.01 6.23
C LYS A 2 13.69 22.85 5.42
N ILE A 3 12.78 22.09 6.01
CA ILE A 3 12.07 20.99 5.35
C ILE A 3 10.94 21.61 4.55
N TYR A 4 10.97 21.48 3.22
CA TYR A 4 10.00 22.14 2.32
C TYR A 4 8.79 21.26 1.98
N HIS A 5 8.91 19.93 2.09
CA HIS A 5 7.82 18.97 1.85
C HIS A 5 7.66 18.01 3.03
N LYS A 6 6.78 18.35 3.98
CA LYS A 6 6.68 17.65 5.29
C LYS A 6 6.15 16.21 5.17
N LYS A 7 5.37 15.91 4.10
CA LYS A 7 4.73 14.61 3.89
C LYS A 7 5.69 13.58 3.28
N ASN A 8 6.28 13.89 2.13
CA ASN A 8 7.29 13.04 1.48
C ASN A 8 8.50 12.79 2.39
N PHE A 9 8.92 13.80 3.16
CA PHE A 9 10.01 13.64 4.12
C PHE A 9 9.74 12.56 5.21
N SER A 10 8.48 12.39 5.62
CA SER A 10 8.12 11.34 6.60
C SER A 10 8.15 9.94 5.98
N GLU A 11 7.70 9.81 4.72
CA GLU A 11 7.75 8.55 3.97
C GLU A 11 9.20 8.15 3.66
N ASP A 12 10.05 9.12 3.31
CA ASP A 12 11.48 8.92 3.04
C ASP A 12 12.26 8.55 4.32
N ILE A 13 11.90 9.13 5.48
CA ILE A 13 12.44 8.73 6.79
C ILE A 13 12.02 7.31 7.15
N LEU A 14 10.76 6.94 6.91
CA LEU A 14 10.28 5.59 7.19
C LEU A 14 11.01 4.56 6.31
N LEU A 15 11.22 4.88 5.03
CA LEU A 15 11.91 3.99 4.10
C LEU A 15 13.39 3.82 4.46
N THR A 16 14.07 4.91 4.82
CA THR A 16 15.46 4.85 5.30
C THR A 16 15.57 4.14 6.65
N GLY A 17 14.62 4.38 7.56
CA GLY A 17 14.52 3.67 8.84
C GLY A 17 14.32 2.16 8.67
N LEU A 18 13.46 1.75 7.74
CA LEU A 18 13.28 0.34 7.37
C LEU A 18 14.56 -0.28 6.79
N GLY A 19 15.25 0.42 5.89
CA GLY A 19 16.54 -0.03 5.35
C GLY A 19 17.60 -0.20 6.44
N LEU A 20 17.62 0.71 7.42
CA LEU A 20 18.57 0.66 8.54
C LEU A 20 18.22 -0.44 9.55
N LEU A 21 16.93 -0.65 9.84
CA LEU A 21 16.46 -1.77 10.66
C LEU A 21 16.80 -3.12 10.02
N LEU A 22 16.64 -3.24 8.70
CA LEU A 22 17.06 -4.42 7.95
C LEU A 22 18.57 -4.64 8.05
N LEU A 23 19.37 -3.57 8.01
CA LEU A 23 20.83 -3.67 8.18
C LEU A 23 21.21 -4.14 9.59
N VAL A 24 20.56 -3.60 10.64
CA VAL A 24 20.80 -4.01 12.04
C VAL A 24 20.41 -5.47 12.28
N THR A 25 19.27 -5.91 11.75
CA THR A 25 18.83 -7.31 11.88
C THR A 25 19.75 -8.29 11.13
N MET A 26 20.32 -7.89 9.99
CA MET A 26 21.34 -8.68 9.28
C MET A 26 22.64 -8.78 10.09
N LEU A 27 23.05 -7.71 10.76
CA LEU A 27 24.25 -7.67 11.61
C LEU A 27 24.10 -8.56 12.85
N LEU A 28 22.94 -8.49 13.52
CA LEU A 28 22.62 -9.27 14.72
C LEU A 28 22.49 -10.77 14.45
N ARG A 29 21.96 -11.16 13.28
CA ARG A 29 21.79 -12.59 12.91
C ARG A 29 23.00 -13.20 12.19
N GLN A 30 24.04 -12.43 11.87
CA GLN A 30 25.23 -12.87 11.12
C GLN A 30 24.92 -13.67 9.84
N CYS A 31 23.76 -13.43 9.22
CA CYS A 31 23.28 -14.19 8.06
C CYS A 31 23.37 -13.34 6.80
N PHE A 32 24.55 -13.27 6.18
CA PHE A 32 24.77 -12.53 4.94
C PHE A 32 24.32 -13.35 3.73
N ARG A 33 23.02 -13.38 3.48
CA ARG A 33 22.49 -13.89 2.21
C ARG A 33 22.61 -12.81 1.13
N PRO A 34 23.12 -13.12 -0.08
CA PRO A 34 23.36 -12.12 -1.12
C PRO A 34 22.08 -11.39 -1.57
N LYS A 35 20.93 -12.09 -1.59
CA LYS A 35 19.62 -11.49 -1.89
C LYS A 35 19.21 -10.43 -0.85
N SER A 36 19.45 -10.70 0.43
CA SER A 36 19.13 -9.78 1.53
C SER A 36 20.02 -8.54 1.52
N VAL A 37 21.31 -8.72 1.21
CA VAL A 37 22.26 -7.62 1.08
C VAL A 37 21.87 -6.70 -0.07
N LEU A 38 21.46 -7.25 -1.22
CA LEU A 38 21.01 -6.47 -2.37
C LEU A 38 19.75 -5.64 -2.05
N ILE A 39 18.79 -6.22 -1.31
CA ILE A 39 17.57 -5.50 -0.90
C ILE A 39 17.92 -4.38 0.09
N CYS A 40 18.83 -4.62 1.04
CA CYS A 40 19.30 -3.59 1.98
C CYS A 40 19.98 -2.41 1.25
N THR A 41 20.90 -2.70 0.33
CA THR A 41 21.65 -1.66 -0.37
C THR A 41 20.74 -0.84 -1.30
N ALA A 42 19.83 -1.50 -2.01
CA ALA A 42 18.82 -0.82 -2.82
C ALA A 42 17.90 0.07 -1.96
N ALA A 43 17.41 -0.44 -0.82
CA ALA A 43 16.54 0.33 0.08
C ALA A 43 17.24 1.56 0.68
N LEU A 44 18.51 1.43 1.07
CA LEU A 44 19.31 2.56 1.60
C LEU A 44 19.64 3.59 0.52
N LEU A 45 20.03 3.16 -0.69
CA LEU A 45 20.32 4.08 -1.79
C LEU A 45 19.06 4.84 -2.24
N LEU A 46 17.93 4.15 -2.35
CA LEU A 46 16.66 4.78 -2.68
C LEU A 46 16.22 5.74 -1.58
N GLY A 47 16.26 5.32 -0.32
CA GLY A 47 15.87 6.16 0.81
C GLY A 47 16.75 7.41 0.95
N LEU A 48 18.07 7.28 0.85
CA LEU A 48 18.99 8.42 0.88
C LEU A 48 18.80 9.35 -0.33
N GLY A 49 18.63 8.79 -1.53
CA GLY A 49 18.39 9.57 -2.75
C GLY A 49 17.10 10.39 -2.67
N LEU A 50 16.04 9.81 -2.13
CA LEU A 50 14.76 10.50 -1.92
C LEU A 50 14.86 11.57 -0.82
N LEU A 51 15.62 11.31 0.26
CA LEU A 51 15.92 12.33 1.27
C LEU A 51 16.65 13.54 0.67
N PHE A 52 17.68 13.34 -0.16
CA PHE A 52 18.38 14.45 -0.84
C PHE A 52 17.44 15.23 -1.78
N ARG A 53 16.53 14.53 -2.48
CA ARG A 53 15.53 15.15 -3.35
C ARG A 53 14.52 15.99 -2.57
N SER A 54 14.01 15.47 -1.45
CA SER A 54 13.06 16.15 -0.54
C SER A 54 13.63 17.43 0.08
N LEU A 55 14.95 17.51 0.18
CA LEU A 55 15.68 18.63 0.74
C LEU A 55 16.02 19.72 -0.28
N SER A 56 15.94 19.41 -1.58
CA SER A 56 16.20 20.35 -2.65
C SER A 56 14.99 21.27 -2.87
N ARG A 57 15.25 22.58 -2.76
CA ARG A 57 14.20 23.62 -2.85
C ARG A 57 13.59 23.75 -4.25
N GLN A 58 14.31 23.34 -5.29
CA GLN A 58 13.86 23.34 -6.68
C GLN A 58 12.87 22.19 -6.94
N CYS A 59 13.19 20.95 -6.54
CA CYS A 59 12.25 19.83 -6.67
C CYS A 59 11.00 20.05 -5.80
N ALA A 60 11.13 20.55 -4.57
CA ALA A 60 9.96 20.83 -3.73
C ALA A 60 9.04 21.95 -4.26
N ARG A 61 9.55 22.86 -5.11
CA ARG A 61 8.73 23.87 -5.80
C ARG A 61 8.04 23.29 -7.04
N ALA A 62 8.72 22.42 -7.77
CA ALA A 62 8.14 21.70 -8.91
C ALA A 62 7.02 20.76 -8.44
N ASP A 63 7.28 19.95 -7.41
CA ASP A 63 6.29 19.05 -6.81
C ASP A 63 5.04 19.81 -6.31
N ARG A 64 5.24 20.98 -5.70
CA ARG A 64 4.13 21.81 -5.19
C ARG A 64 3.31 22.45 -6.32
N LEU A 65 3.93 22.78 -7.46
CA LEU A 65 3.19 23.24 -8.64
C LEU A 65 2.40 22.08 -9.26
N GLU A 66 3.03 20.91 -9.33
CA GLU A 66 2.45 19.69 -9.91
C GLU A 66 1.29 19.13 -9.07
N GLU A 67 1.30 19.33 -7.74
CA GLU A 67 0.18 19.02 -6.83
C GLU A 67 -1.00 19.99 -6.96
N LEU A 68 -0.77 21.25 -7.35
CA LEU A 68 -1.81 22.26 -7.52
C LEU A 68 -2.45 22.24 -8.91
N ASP A 69 -1.84 21.53 -9.86
CA ASP A 69 -2.43 21.33 -11.18
C ASP A 69 -3.69 20.48 -11.09
N GLU A 70 -4.83 21.07 -11.46
CA GLU A 70 -6.16 20.43 -11.42
C GLU A 70 -6.18 19.12 -12.21
N ARG A 71 -5.43 19.04 -13.31
CA ARG A 71 -5.28 17.83 -14.12
C ARG A 71 -4.65 16.69 -13.33
N ASN A 72 -3.62 16.96 -12.54
CA ASN A 72 -2.96 15.94 -11.73
C ASN A 72 -3.84 15.51 -10.56
N LEU A 73 -4.57 16.45 -9.96
CA LEU A 73 -5.55 16.12 -8.92
C LEU A 73 -6.66 15.21 -9.46
N LEU A 74 -7.16 15.48 -10.67
CA LEU A 74 -8.13 14.62 -11.34
C LEU A 74 -7.56 13.23 -11.64
N ILE A 75 -6.32 13.16 -12.16
CA ILE A 75 -5.65 11.88 -12.43
C ILE A 75 -5.46 11.09 -11.12
N GLN A 76 -5.06 11.75 -10.02
CA GLN A 76 -4.89 11.10 -8.73
C GLN A 76 -6.21 10.58 -8.15
N LEU A 77 -7.29 11.36 -8.22
CA LEU A 77 -8.59 10.92 -7.74
C LEU A 77 -9.11 9.74 -8.58
N ARG A 78 -8.95 9.82 -9.91
CA ARG A 78 -9.35 8.74 -10.81
C ARG A 78 -8.52 7.48 -10.61
N SER A 79 -7.20 7.60 -10.40
CA SER A 79 -6.33 6.45 -10.16
C SER A 79 -6.62 5.79 -8.82
N LYS A 80 -6.88 6.56 -7.76
CA LYS A 80 -7.30 6.02 -6.45
C LYS A 80 -8.65 5.32 -6.53
N GLY A 81 -9.63 5.91 -7.24
CA GLY A 81 -10.94 5.29 -7.45
C GLY A 81 -10.85 3.98 -8.24
N LEU A 82 -10.06 3.96 -9.33
CA LEU A 82 -9.80 2.75 -10.10
C LEU A 82 -9.08 1.68 -9.27
N ALA A 83 -8.04 2.06 -8.52
CA ALA A 83 -7.30 1.12 -7.67
C ALA A 83 -8.22 0.52 -6.60
N PHE A 84 -9.07 1.32 -5.97
CA PHE A 84 -10.06 0.85 -5.01
C PHE A 84 -11.02 -0.16 -5.63
N SER A 85 -11.60 0.15 -6.78
CA SER A 85 -12.50 -0.76 -7.51
C SER A 85 -11.81 -2.06 -7.92
N ILE A 86 -10.56 -2.00 -8.38
CA ILE A 86 -9.77 -3.20 -8.73
C ILE A 86 -9.54 -4.07 -7.49
N VAL A 87 -9.17 -3.48 -6.35
CA VAL A 87 -8.95 -4.21 -5.10
C VAL A 87 -10.24 -4.85 -4.59
N GLN A 88 -11.36 -4.13 -4.66
CA GLN A 88 -12.67 -4.65 -4.28
C GLN A 88 -13.08 -5.83 -5.18
N ASN A 89 -12.89 -5.72 -6.48
CA ASN A 89 -13.15 -6.83 -7.40
C ASN A 89 -12.23 -8.03 -7.14
N ALA A 90 -10.95 -7.79 -6.84
CA ALA A 90 -10.01 -8.86 -6.47
C ALA A 90 -10.41 -9.56 -5.16
N LEU A 91 -10.86 -8.81 -4.15
CA LEU A 91 -11.38 -9.36 -2.89
C LEU A 91 -12.62 -10.21 -3.13
N LEU A 92 -13.52 -9.79 -4.02
CA LEU A 92 -14.70 -10.55 -4.40
C LEU A 92 -14.33 -11.87 -5.08
N VAL A 93 -13.39 -11.83 -6.04
CA VAL A 93 -12.90 -13.05 -6.71
C VAL A 93 -12.25 -14.00 -5.70
N LEU A 94 -11.44 -13.49 -4.77
CA LEU A 94 -10.82 -14.29 -3.72
C LEU A 94 -11.88 -14.93 -2.78
N CYS A 95 -12.94 -14.20 -2.46
CA CYS A 95 -14.07 -14.69 -1.69
C CYS A 95 -14.78 -15.84 -2.45
N LEU A 96 -15.05 -15.68 -3.75
CA LEU A 96 -15.66 -16.75 -4.55
C LEU A 96 -14.76 -17.99 -4.68
N LEU A 97 -13.46 -17.81 -4.87
CA LEU A 97 -12.50 -18.91 -4.96
C LEU A 97 -12.38 -19.67 -3.63
N SER A 98 -12.40 -18.96 -2.50
CA SER A 98 -12.40 -19.59 -1.18
C SER A 98 -13.71 -20.32 -0.88
N ALA A 99 -14.85 -19.81 -1.33
CA ALA A 99 -16.13 -20.53 -1.27
C ALA A 99 -16.11 -21.83 -2.08
N ALA A 100 -15.67 -21.74 -3.35
CA ALA A 100 -15.56 -22.90 -4.23
C ALA A 100 -14.56 -23.93 -3.69
N GLY A 101 -13.40 -23.46 -3.20
CA GLY A 101 -12.38 -24.31 -2.58
C GLY A 101 -12.88 -25.01 -1.31
N GLY A 102 -13.66 -24.31 -0.48
CA GLY A 102 -14.27 -24.89 0.72
C GLY A 102 -15.29 -26.00 0.40
N VAL A 103 -16.08 -25.84 -0.67
CA VAL A 103 -17.05 -26.86 -1.12
C VAL A 103 -16.35 -28.05 -1.77
N LEU A 104 -15.37 -27.81 -2.65
CA LEU A 104 -14.64 -28.86 -3.37
C LEU A 104 -13.75 -29.72 -2.46
N ARG A 105 -13.27 -29.14 -1.35
CA ARG A 105 -12.30 -29.77 -0.44
C ARG A 105 -12.92 -30.15 0.91
N SER A 106 -14.23 -30.37 0.97
CA SER A 106 -14.99 -30.60 2.21
C SER A 106 -14.58 -31.85 3.00
N SER A 107 -13.79 -32.76 2.43
CA SER A 107 -13.26 -33.94 3.15
C SER A 107 -12.10 -33.63 4.08
N ASP A 108 -11.32 -32.58 3.82
CA ASP A 108 -10.11 -32.24 4.58
C ASP A 108 -10.42 -31.14 5.60
N ARG A 109 -10.44 -31.48 6.89
CA ARG A 109 -10.83 -30.56 7.97
C ARG A 109 -9.89 -29.36 8.11
N GLU A 110 -8.60 -29.55 7.87
CA GLU A 110 -7.58 -28.49 7.85
C GLU A 110 -7.78 -27.54 6.66
N ALA A 111 -8.09 -28.07 5.48
CA ALA A 111 -8.33 -27.25 4.30
C ALA A 111 -9.62 -26.43 4.47
N GLN A 112 -10.66 -27.00 5.05
CA GLN A 112 -11.90 -26.30 5.34
C GLN A 112 -11.70 -25.12 6.31
N LEU A 113 -10.84 -25.26 7.32
CA LEU A 113 -10.50 -24.16 8.24
C LEU A 113 -9.75 -23.02 7.52
N VAL A 114 -8.80 -23.35 6.65
CA VAL A 114 -8.03 -22.34 5.88
C VAL A 114 -8.93 -21.62 4.87
N PHE A 115 -9.67 -22.35 4.05
CA PHE A 115 -10.57 -21.75 3.06
C PHE A 115 -11.74 -21.02 3.72
N GLY A 116 -12.28 -21.54 4.82
CA GLY A 116 -13.32 -20.87 5.61
C GLY A 116 -12.82 -19.58 6.26
N GLY A 117 -11.61 -19.58 6.83
CA GLY A 117 -10.99 -18.38 7.38
C GLY A 117 -10.71 -17.31 6.31
N MET A 118 -10.19 -17.73 5.15
CA MET A 118 -9.96 -16.83 4.01
C MET A 118 -11.26 -16.25 3.45
N LEU A 119 -12.34 -17.06 3.38
CA LEU A 119 -13.66 -16.61 2.96
C LEU A 119 -14.19 -15.52 3.88
N VAL A 120 -14.20 -15.78 5.20
CA VAL A 120 -14.73 -14.83 6.18
C VAL A 120 -13.94 -13.52 6.15
N LEU A 121 -12.61 -13.59 6.10
CA LEU A 121 -11.75 -12.41 6.06
C LEU A 121 -11.96 -11.60 4.78
N SER A 122 -11.91 -12.25 3.62
CA SER A 122 -12.07 -11.57 2.32
C SER A 122 -13.48 -11.00 2.15
N GLY A 123 -14.52 -11.74 2.56
CA GLY A 123 -15.90 -11.29 2.54
C GLY A 123 -16.16 -10.09 3.46
N LEU A 124 -15.61 -10.12 4.69
CA LEU A 124 -15.75 -9.00 5.63
C LEU A 124 -15.07 -7.73 5.11
N LEU A 125 -13.84 -7.86 4.58
CA LEU A 125 -13.11 -6.73 4.00
C LEU A 125 -13.81 -6.16 2.77
N TRP A 126 -14.34 -7.02 1.90
CA TRP A 126 -15.13 -6.62 0.75
C TRP A 126 -16.39 -5.85 1.17
N PHE A 127 -17.14 -6.39 2.14
CA PHE A 127 -18.36 -5.76 2.66
C PHE A 127 -18.09 -4.40 3.28
N LEU A 128 -17.03 -4.28 4.10
CA LEU A 128 -16.64 -3.01 4.70
C LEU A 128 -16.24 -1.98 3.63
N SER A 129 -15.50 -2.41 2.60
CA SER A 129 -15.10 -1.55 1.47
C SER A 129 -16.33 -1.03 0.73
N PHE A 130 -17.30 -1.91 0.45
CA PHE A 130 -18.57 -1.53 -0.19
C PHE A 130 -19.37 -0.54 0.67
N LEU A 131 -19.41 -0.75 1.98
CA LEU A 131 -20.13 0.14 2.91
C LEU A 131 -19.51 1.55 2.91
N VAL A 132 -18.17 1.63 2.93
CA VAL A 132 -17.45 2.91 2.83
C VAL A 132 -17.74 3.61 1.51
N GLU A 133 -17.72 2.88 0.39
CA GLU A 133 -18.05 3.42 -0.93
C GLU A 133 -19.47 4.01 -0.97
N LEU A 134 -20.44 3.27 -0.42
CA LEU A 134 -21.84 3.68 -0.36
C LEU A 134 -22.04 4.92 0.52
N LEU A 135 -21.43 4.98 1.71
CA LEU A 135 -21.50 6.14 2.58
C LEU A 135 -20.84 7.38 1.96
N CYS A 136 -19.68 7.19 1.32
CA CYS A 136 -19.02 8.27 0.60
C CYS A 136 -19.89 8.76 -0.57
N GLY A 137 -20.49 7.84 -1.33
CA GLY A 137 -21.42 8.17 -2.41
C GLY A 137 -22.57 9.05 -1.92
N ILE A 138 -23.29 8.61 -0.88
CA ILE A 138 -24.41 9.38 -0.29
C ILE A 138 -23.94 10.74 0.23
N TYR A 139 -22.78 10.81 0.88
CA TYR A 139 -22.27 12.06 1.43
C TYR A 139 -21.97 13.10 0.34
N TYR A 140 -21.32 12.68 -0.75
CA TYR A 140 -20.99 13.59 -1.84
C TYR A 140 -22.20 13.95 -2.69
N GLU A 141 -23.11 13.01 -2.92
CA GLU A 141 -24.34 13.25 -3.69
C GLU A 141 -25.28 14.23 -2.97
N ARG A 142 -25.34 14.22 -1.63
CA ARG A 142 -26.08 15.24 -0.85
C ARG A 142 -25.47 16.64 -0.88
N ARG A 143 -24.22 16.78 -1.33
CA ARG A 143 -23.47 18.05 -1.33
C ARG A 143 -23.40 18.71 -2.71
N LEU A 144 -23.79 17.99 -3.76
CA LEU A 144 -23.97 18.46 -5.13
C LEU A 144 -25.39 19.02 -5.31
#